data_AF-A0A8H3A830-F1
#
_entry.id   AF-A0A8H3A830-F1
#
_cell.length_a   1.000
_cell.length_b   1.000
_cell.length_c   1.000
_cell.angle_alpha   90.00
_cell.angle_beta   90.00
_cell.angle_gamma   90.00
#
_symmetry.space_group_name_H-M   'P 1'
#
loop_
_entity.id
_entity.type
_entity.pdbx_description
1 polymer ?
#
loop_
_entity_poly.entity_id
_entity_poly.type
_entity_poly.pdbx_seq_one_letter_code
_entity_poly.pdbx_strand_id
1 'polypeptide(L)'
;MAHAVDSRPRFNSYPTPISTNYPPTSSKPYYTYAAATPTTTPTKSSSSYHYRQASNSSQTRLAQAPVGQSSSRPVPRTSTSIPNPRTASSSVPPPTSRSNTLPASSEQYSHSRKNSTSRSQLPTADAYRAAKREDDRYASARAQQQQQYAEAQAKQARLIAERDATLKRMEERQRKAQAQSWFEESQRLAAEAARKQEEEQRKYDEDRRRADDKLRRAAQVQAEKEREKHARSQERGHERGRSQTHNPAAAAGDKKWYNFFRDKSRDGRRKDERGSDREQRPERERAKSEGRAREAVEARERVDKDRTRNANSPSSVASAWATYDKACTELMDSKPSKGKNLTFYDIPWPVLGQANSFHDLTNTNIAAFLLSPHHSRDKSPRARLRAAILIWHPDKFAQKVLPHVAESHRPAVLAAVNVVARIVTELISAN
;
A
#
# COMPACT_ATOMS: atom_id res chain seq x y z
N MET A 1 -2.85 -5.68 72.11
CA MET A 1 -3.63 -4.47 71.81
C MET A 1 -2.89 -3.70 70.73
N ALA A 2 -3.28 -3.87 69.47
CA ALA A 2 -2.68 -3.17 68.33
C ALA A 2 -3.82 -2.68 67.43
N HIS A 3 -3.92 -1.37 67.28
CA HIS A 3 -4.93 -0.70 66.48
C HIS A 3 -4.53 -0.73 65.00
N ALA A 4 -5.37 -1.33 64.16
CA ALA A 4 -5.27 -1.26 62.71
C ALA A 4 -5.96 0.01 62.22
N VAL A 5 -5.23 0.84 61.47
CA VAL A 5 -5.71 2.08 60.86
C VAL A 5 -6.13 1.76 59.42
N ASP A 6 -7.44 1.72 59.17
CA ASP A 6 -8.04 1.48 57.86
C ASP A 6 -8.17 2.81 57.11
N SER A 7 -7.38 2.99 56.05
CA SER A 7 -7.37 4.19 55.21
C SER A 7 -8.10 3.91 53.90
N ARG A 8 -9.37 4.30 53.82
CA ARG A 8 -10.16 4.30 52.57
C ARG A 8 -10.24 5.72 52.00
N PRO A 9 -9.83 5.96 50.74
CA PRO A 9 -10.12 7.22 50.07
C PRO A 9 -11.54 7.20 49.51
N ARG A 10 -12.36 8.17 49.93
CA ARG A 10 -13.66 8.48 49.29
C ARG A 10 -13.40 9.34 48.06
N PHE A 11 -13.49 8.74 46.87
CA PHE A 11 -13.55 9.49 45.62
C PHE A 11 -15.02 9.75 45.26
N ASN A 12 -15.45 11.01 45.43
CA ASN A 12 -16.68 11.54 44.86
C ASN A 12 -16.45 11.82 43.37
N SER A 13 -17.28 11.24 42.50
CA SER A 13 -17.29 11.54 41.07
C SER A 13 -18.73 11.85 40.65
N TYR A 14 -19.11 13.14 40.70
CA TYR A 14 -20.26 13.63 39.94
C TYR A 14 -19.77 14.02 38.54
N PRO A 15 -20.45 13.61 37.45
CA PRO A 15 -20.12 14.04 36.11
C PRO A 15 -20.62 15.47 35.87
N THR A 16 -19.71 16.36 35.45
CA THR A 16 -20.04 17.69 34.93
C THR A 16 -20.66 17.57 33.52
N PRO A 17 -21.69 18.35 33.18
CA PRO A 17 -22.25 18.36 31.83
C PRO A 17 -21.32 19.09 30.86
N ILE A 18 -21.02 18.43 29.74
CA ILE A 18 -20.23 18.96 28.63
C ILE A 18 -21.09 19.97 27.87
N SER A 19 -20.72 21.25 27.94
CA SER A 19 -21.29 22.34 27.17
C SER A 19 -20.83 22.26 25.70
N THR A 20 -21.68 21.73 24.82
CA THR A 20 -21.47 21.73 23.37
C THR A 20 -21.86 23.07 22.76
N ASN A 21 -20.92 24.00 22.68
CA ASN A 21 -21.02 25.18 21.81
C ASN A 21 -20.70 24.75 20.36
N TYR A 22 -21.73 24.49 19.57
CA TYR A 22 -21.62 24.38 18.11
C TYR A 22 -21.62 25.77 17.49
N PRO A 23 -20.67 26.12 16.60
CA PRO A 23 -20.75 27.34 15.81
C PRO A 23 -21.84 27.24 14.73
N PRO A 24 -22.48 28.36 14.34
CA PRO A 24 -23.59 28.36 13.40
C PRO A 24 -23.13 27.97 11.99
N THR A 25 -23.95 27.13 11.36
CA THR A 25 -23.80 26.59 10.02
C THR A 25 -23.71 27.68 8.95
N SER A 26 -22.60 27.68 8.22
CA SER A 26 -22.44 28.46 6.99
C SER A 26 -23.44 28.00 5.92
N SER A 27 -24.14 28.99 5.39
CA SER A 27 -25.09 28.96 4.28
C SER A 27 -24.59 28.17 3.06
N LYS A 28 -25.35 27.15 2.65
CA LYS A 28 -25.17 26.45 1.36
C LYS A 28 -25.70 27.33 0.22
N PRO A 29 -24.97 27.50 -0.90
CA PRO A 29 -25.52 28.14 -2.09
C PRO A 29 -26.54 27.21 -2.75
N TYR A 30 -27.72 27.76 -3.01
CA TYR A 30 -28.77 27.16 -3.84
C TYR A 30 -28.23 26.97 -5.27
N TYR A 31 -28.12 25.73 -5.72
CA TYR A 31 -28.01 25.41 -7.15
C TYR A 31 -29.41 25.31 -7.74
N THR A 32 -29.78 26.32 -8.53
CA THR A 32 -30.91 26.30 -9.45
C THR A 32 -30.64 25.29 -10.57
N TYR A 33 -31.30 24.13 -10.51
CA TYR A 33 -31.42 23.23 -11.65
C TYR A 33 -32.45 23.81 -12.62
N ALA A 34 -31.97 24.36 -13.74
CA ALA A 34 -32.82 24.62 -14.88
C ALA A 34 -33.25 23.29 -15.50
N ALA A 35 -34.56 23.04 -15.51
CA ALA A 35 -35.17 21.92 -16.19
C ALA A 35 -35.01 22.08 -17.71
N ALA A 36 -34.24 21.19 -18.33
CA ALA A 36 -34.25 21.00 -19.78
C ALA A 36 -35.14 19.80 -20.10
N THR A 37 -36.22 20.07 -20.83
CA THR A 37 -37.17 19.12 -21.40
C THR A 37 -36.51 18.18 -22.42
N PRO A 38 -36.88 16.89 -22.50
CA PRO A 38 -36.43 16.01 -23.58
C PRO A 38 -37.34 16.15 -24.81
N THR A 39 -36.75 16.60 -25.93
CA THR A 39 -37.40 16.66 -27.25
C THR A 39 -36.76 15.64 -28.19
N THR A 40 -37.58 14.64 -28.54
CA THR A 40 -37.67 13.87 -29.80
C THR A 40 -36.43 13.22 -30.42
N THR A 41 -36.53 11.89 -30.54
CA THR A 41 -36.20 11.02 -31.68
C THR A 41 -35.71 11.69 -32.99
N PRO A 42 -34.74 11.06 -33.69
CA PRO A 42 -35.17 10.19 -34.79
C PRO A 42 -34.37 8.88 -34.98
N THR A 43 -35.08 7.98 -35.67
CA THR A 43 -34.81 6.64 -36.22
C THR A 43 -33.68 6.52 -37.27
N LYS A 44 -33.25 5.25 -37.45
CA LYS A 44 -32.42 4.59 -38.51
C LYS A 44 -30.97 4.35 -38.05
N SER A 45 -30.31 3.22 -38.31
CA SER A 45 -30.52 2.11 -39.26
C SER A 45 -29.83 0.85 -38.73
N SER A 46 -30.53 -0.27 -38.85
CA SER A 46 -30.04 -1.66 -39.02
C SER A 46 -28.53 -1.81 -39.29
N SER A 47 -27.83 -2.54 -38.40
CA SER A 47 -26.59 -3.24 -38.74
C SER A 47 -26.68 -4.68 -38.25
N SER A 48 -26.58 -5.58 -39.21
CA SER A 48 -26.71 -7.03 -39.12
C SER A 48 -25.47 -7.65 -38.47
N TYR A 49 -25.64 -8.29 -37.30
CA TYR A 49 -24.61 -9.16 -36.75
C TYR A 49 -24.94 -10.62 -37.07
N HIS A 50 -24.12 -11.21 -37.94
CA HIS A 50 -24.09 -12.64 -38.18
C HIS A 50 -23.57 -13.38 -36.95
N TYR A 51 -24.45 -14.17 -36.32
CA TYR A 51 -24.10 -15.14 -35.30
C TYR A 51 -23.42 -16.35 -35.98
N ARG A 52 -22.11 -16.53 -35.79
CA ARG A 52 -21.40 -17.73 -36.23
C ARG A 52 -21.56 -18.82 -35.16
N GLN A 53 -22.43 -19.79 -35.44
CA GLN A 53 -22.57 -21.00 -34.64
C GLN A 53 -21.29 -21.83 -34.75
N ALA A 54 -20.65 -22.12 -33.62
CA ALA A 54 -19.63 -23.16 -33.53
C ALA A 54 -20.31 -24.46 -33.09
N SER A 55 -20.37 -25.41 -34.01
CA SER A 55 -20.88 -26.77 -33.83
C SER A 55 -19.94 -27.61 -32.99
N ASN A 56 -20.52 -28.28 -31.98
CA ASN A 56 -19.94 -29.40 -31.26
C ASN A 56 -19.60 -30.54 -32.24
N SER A 57 -18.38 -31.07 -32.15
CA SER A 57 -18.02 -32.37 -32.70
C SER A 57 -17.22 -33.13 -31.65
N SER A 58 -17.85 -34.19 -31.16
CA SER A 58 -17.26 -35.23 -30.33
C SER A 58 -16.33 -36.09 -31.19
N GLN A 59 -15.13 -36.41 -30.71
CA GLN A 59 -14.47 -37.64 -31.10
C GLN A 59 -13.53 -38.16 -30.00
N THR A 60 -14.01 -39.23 -29.39
CA THR A 60 -13.32 -40.25 -28.62
C THR A 60 -12.11 -40.77 -29.39
N ARG A 61 -10.93 -40.89 -28.75
CA ARG A 61 -9.97 -41.95 -29.07
C ARG A 61 -9.02 -42.21 -27.90
N LEU A 62 -9.12 -43.44 -27.37
CA LEU A 62 -8.13 -44.14 -26.56
C LEU A 62 -6.95 -44.58 -27.44
N ALA A 63 -5.72 -44.48 -26.92
CA ALA A 63 -4.60 -45.43 -27.08
C ALA A 63 -3.38 -44.89 -26.31
N GLN A 64 -2.97 -45.57 -25.23
CA GLN A 64 -1.80 -46.47 -25.14
C GLN A 64 -0.49 -45.77 -24.74
N ALA A 65 0.07 -46.25 -23.62
CA ALA A 65 1.42 -45.99 -23.16
C ALA A 65 2.47 -46.56 -24.12
N PRO A 66 3.71 -46.08 -24.02
CA PRO A 66 4.77 -47.04 -23.71
C PRO A 66 5.78 -46.55 -22.66
N VAL A 67 6.40 -47.58 -22.07
CA VAL A 67 7.47 -47.60 -21.08
C VAL A 67 8.82 -47.49 -21.79
N GLY A 68 9.82 -46.87 -21.17
CA GLY A 68 11.23 -46.92 -21.58
C GLY A 68 11.98 -45.67 -21.11
N GLN A 69 12.62 -45.69 -19.93
CA GLN A 69 14.03 -46.06 -19.69
C GLN A 69 15.08 -45.19 -20.40
N SER A 70 16.15 -44.96 -19.64
CA SER A 70 17.52 -44.57 -20.02
C SER A 70 17.86 -43.08 -20.18
N SER A 71 18.55 -42.58 -19.14
CA SER A 71 19.92 -42.05 -19.22
C SER A 71 20.31 -41.30 -20.49
N SER A 72 20.54 -39.99 -20.35
CA SER A 72 21.88 -39.43 -20.58
C SER A 72 21.93 -37.93 -20.30
N ARG A 73 23.01 -37.57 -19.62
CA ARG A 73 23.43 -36.25 -19.17
C ARG A 73 24.12 -35.53 -20.36
N PRO A 74 23.81 -34.27 -20.68
CA PRO A 74 24.69 -33.48 -21.54
C PRO A 74 25.55 -32.54 -20.69
N VAL A 75 26.85 -32.75 -20.78
CA VAL A 75 27.88 -31.75 -20.51
C VAL A 75 27.93 -30.79 -21.71
N PRO A 76 28.13 -29.47 -21.52
CA PRO A 76 28.73 -28.66 -22.55
C PRO A 76 30.20 -28.37 -22.20
N ARG A 77 31.07 -28.88 -23.06
CA ARG A 77 32.49 -28.54 -23.18
C ARG A 77 32.63 -27.18 -23.88
N THR A 78 33.40 -26.30 -23.25
CA THR A 78 34.48 -25.46 -23.79
C THR A 78 34.36 -24.78 -25.17
N SER A 79 34.78 -23.50 -25.13
CA SER A 79 35.56 -22.78 -26.15
C SER A 79 34.79 -21.85 -27.09
N THR A 80 34.88 -20.53 -26.85
CA THR A 80 35.40 -19.62 -27.90
C THR A 80 35.86 -18.30 -27.28
N SER A 81 37.16 -18.05 -27.41
CA SER A 81 37.77 -16.74 -27.20
C SER A 81 37.29 -15.76 -28.26
N ILE A 82 36.88 -14.57 -27.84
CA ILE A 82 36.77 -13.39 -28.71
C ILE A 82 37.60 -12.27 -28.05
N PRO A 83 38.61 -11.71 -28.74
CA PRO A 83 39.40 -10.59 -28.25
C PRO A 83 38.57 -9.30 -28.38
N ASN A 84 38.33 -8.62 -27.27
CA ASN A 84 37.66 -7.33 -27.28
C ASN A 84 38.66 -6.23 -27.71
N PRO A 85 38.29 -5.35 -28.66
CA PRO A 85 39.19 -4.33 -29.17
C PRO A 85 39.38 -3.20 -28.16
N ARG A 86 40.61 -2.70 -28.14
CA ARG A 86 41.04 -1.42 -27.58
C ARG A 86 39.98 -0.32 -27.82
N THR A 87 39.34 0.15 -26.76
CA THR A 87 38.78 1.51 -26.75
C THR A 87 39.85 2.46 -26.25
N ALA A 88 40.30 3.29 -27.17
CA ALA A 88 41.27 4.34 -26.99
C ALA A 88 40.88 5.31 -25.86
N SER A 89 41.92 5.79 -25.19
CA SER A 89 41.95 7.00 -24.39
C SER A 89 41.13 8.13 -25.03
N SER A 90 40.17 8.65 -24.29
CA SER A 90 39.70 10.03 -24.46
C SER A 90 39.88 10.72 -23.11
N SER A 91 41.07 11.30 -22.93
CA SER A 91 41.33 12.23 -21.84
C SER A 91 40.56 13.51 -22.12
N VAL A 92 39.38 13.64 -21.52
CA VAL A 92 38.71 14.93 -21.41
C VAL A 92 39.27 15.62 -20.17
N PRO A 93 40.00 16.75 -20.28
CA PRO A 93 40.44 17.50 -19.11
C PRO A 93 39.24 18.16 -18.42
N PRO A 94 39.23 18.25 -17.08
CA PRO A 94 38.16 18.91 -16.34
C PRO A 94 38.17 20.42 -16.58
N PRO A 95 36.99 21.09 -16.55
CA PRO A 95 36.91 22.54 -16.62
C PRO A 95 37.56 23.14 -15.38
N THR A 96 38.58 23.95 -15.59
CA THR A 96 39.19 24.79 -14.56
C THR A 96 38.13 25.74 -14.01
N SER A 97 37.67 25.47 -12.80
CA SER A 97 36.92 26.41 -11.98
C SER A 97 37.79 27.64 -11.74
N ARG A 98 37.58 28.68 -12.56
CA ARG A 98 38.05 30.05 -12.34
C ARG A 98 37.39 30.59 -11.07
N SER A 99 38.06 30.42 -9.95
CA SER A 99 37.88 31.25 -8.76
C SER A 99 38.22 32.69 -9.14
N ASN A 100 37.19 33.53 -9.23
CA ASN A 100 37.34 34.99 -9.23
C ASN A 100 37.83 35.41 -7.84
N THR A 101 39.15 35.34 -7.62
CA THR A 101 39.81 36.13 -6.59
C THR A 101 39.92 37.56 -7.09
N LEU A 102 39.08 38.43 -6.56
CA LEU A 102 39.23 39.89 -6.60
C LEU A 102 40.61 40.26 -6.05
N PRO A 103 41.49 40.93 -6.81
CA PRO A 103 42.67 41.54 -6.23
C PRO A 103 42.24 42.85 -5.56
N ALA A 104 42.30 42.88 -4.23
CA ALA A 104 42.34 44.12 -3.47
C ALA A 104 43.71 44.77 -3.69
N SER A 105 43.89 45.46 -4.82
CA SER A 105 45.06 46.31 -5.07
C SER A 105 44.82 47.69 -4.46
N SER A 106 45.23 47.83 -3.19
CA SER A 106 45.51 49.12 -2.57
C SER A 106 46.85 49.63 -3.12
N GLU A 107 46.88 50.12 -4.36
CA GLU A 107 48.01 50.88 -4.89
C GLU A 107 47.84 52.36 -4.50
N GLN A 108 48.61 52.75 -3.49
CA GLN A 108 48.93 54.14 -3.19
C GLN A 108 49.82 54.70 -4.31
N TYR A 109 49.21 55.20 -5.39
CA TYR A 109 49.93 56.01 -6.38
C TYR A 109 49.89 57.49 -6.00
N SER A 110 50.93 57.91 -5.30
CA SER A 110 51.28 59.32 -5.07
C SER A 110 51.83 59.92 -6.36
N HIS A 111 50.97 60.48 -7.20
CA HIS A 111 51.41 61.27 -8.36
C HIS A 111 51.57 62.76 -8.01
N SER A 112 52.84 63.09 -7.82
CA SER A 112 53.50 64.37 -8.05
C SER A 112 52.73 65.35 -8.94
N ARG A 113 52.22 66.42 -8.33
CA ARG A 113 51.82 67.64 -9.03
C ARG A 113 53.08 68.34 -9.55
N LYS A 114 53.27 68.37 -10.87
CA LYS A 114 54.07 69.41 -11.53
C LYS A 114 53.21 70.12 -12.55
N ASN A 115 52.85 71.35 -12.21
CA ASN A 115 52.25 72.33 -13.08
C ASN A 115 53.21 72.63 -14.24
N SER A 116 52.82 72.26 -15.46
CA SER A 116 53.38 72.83 -16.68
C SER A 116 52.23 73.50 -17.43
N THR A 117 52.11 74.81 -17.20
CA THR A 117 51.20 75.72 -17.90
C THR A 117 51.73 75.94 -19.32
N SER A 118 51.37 75.05 -20.25
CA SER A 118 51.49 75.33 -21.68
C SER A 118 50.20 75.99 -22.18
N ARG A 119 50.35 77.25 -22.58
CA ARG A 119 49.35 78.11 -23.20
C ARG A 119 48.85 77.48 -24.49
N SER A 120 47.70 76.82 -24.42
CA SER A 120 46.99 76.22 -25.55
C SER A 120 46.39 77.32 -26.43
N GLN A 121 46.71 77.29 -27.72
CA GLN A 121 46.09 78.14 -28.72
C GLN A 121 44.61 77.76 -28.87
N LEU A 122 43.74 78.78 -28.96
CA LEU A 122 42.30 78.62 -29.12
C LEU A 122 42.00 77.90 -30.46
N PRO A 123 41.27 76.77 -30.43
CA PRO A 123 40.91 76.06 -31.65
C PRO A 123 39.98 76.92 -32.52
N THR A 124 40.27 76.96 -33.81
CA THR A 124 39.49 77.67 -34.84
C THR A 124 38.07 77.10 -34.97
N ALA A 125 37.08 77.95 -35.30
CA ALA A 125 35.66 77.59 -35.31
C ALA A 125 35.29 76.40 -36.22
N ASP A 126 36.09 76.13 -37.27
CA ASP A 126 35.90 74.97 -38.14
C ASP A 126 36.30 73.63 -37.48
N ALA A 127 37.28 73.65 -36.57
CA ALA A 127 37.67 72.46 -35.80
C ALA A 127 36.53 72.00 -34.87
N TYR A 128 35.74 72.93 -34.33
CA TYR A 128 34.57 72.60 -33.49
C TYR A 128 33.44 71.93 -34.27
N ARG A 129 33.20 72.32 -35.54
CA ARG A 129 32.18 71.66 -36.37
C ARG A 129 32.60 70.25 -36.79
N ALA A 130 33.88 70.05 -37.07
CA ALA A 130 34.42 68.72 -37.37
C ALA A 130 34.30 67.79 -36.16
N ALA A 131 34.73 68.25 -34.97
CA ALA A 131 34.62 67.49 -33.73
C ALA A 131 33.16 67.11 -33.41
N LYS A 132 32.21 68.05 -33.56
CA LYS A 132 30.78 67.76 -33.33
C LYS A 132 30.22 66.67 -34.26
N ARG A 133 30.64 66.65 -35.52
CA ARG A 133 30.22 65.61 -36.48
C ARG A 133 30.80 64.24 -36.13
N GLU A 134 32.00 64.19 -35.55
CA GLU A 134 32.59 62.94 -35.08
C GLU A 134 31.90 62.42 -33.81
N ASP A 135 31.55 63.32 -32.89
CA ASP A 135 30.76 62.99 -31.70
C ASP A 135 29.38 62.43 -32.08
N ASP A 136 28.68 63.06 -33.04
CA ASP A 136 27.39 62.58 -33.54
C ASP A 136 27.51 61.19 -34.20
N ARG A 137 28.59 60.94 -34.95
CA ARG A 137 28.87 59.61 -35.54
C ARG A 137 29.14 58.56 -34.46
N TYR A 138 29.91 58.91 -33.43
CA TYR A 138 30.23 57.98 -32.34
C TYR A 138 29.00 57.67 -31.50
N ALA A 139 28.16 58.67 -31.20
CA ALA A 139 26.89 58.49 -30.53
C ALA A 139 25.95 57.58 -31.33
N SER A 140 25.84 57.79 -32.64
CA SER A 140 25.05 56.93 -33.54
C SER A 140 25.57 55.49 -33.59
N ALA A 141 26.88 55.28 -33.71
CA ALA A 141 27.48 53.95 -33.69
C ALA A 141 27.25 53.21 -32.37
N ARG A 142 27.36 53.90 -31.23
CA ARG A 142 27.05 53.33 -29.91
C ARG A 142 25.57 52.99 -29.78
N ALA A 143 24.67 53.83 -30.27
CA ALA A 143 23.23 53.55 -30.28
C ALA A 143 22.91 52.32 -31.13
N GLN A 144 23.51 52.19 -32.32
CA GLN A 144 23.36 50.99 -33.16
C GLN A 144 23.91 49.73 -32.47
N GLN A 145 25.06 49.83 -31.80
CA GLN A 145 25.64 48.71 -31.06
C GLN A 145 24.73 48.29 -29.88
N GLN A 146 24.18 49.26 -29.14
CA GLN A 146 23.22 48.99 -28.07
C GLN A 146 21.95 48.33 -28.61
N GLN A 147 21.43 48.80 -29.76
CA GLN A 147 20.28 48.20 -30.40
C GLN A 147 20.56 46.75 -30.82
N GLN A 148 21.70 46.47 -31.43
CA GLN A 148 22.09 45.09 -31.81
C GLN A 148 22.21 44.17 -30.58
N TYR A 149 22.77 44.67 -29.48
CA TYR A 149 22.87 43.90 -28.25
C TYR A 149 21.49 43.62 -27.64
N ALA A 150 20.59 44.62 -27.62
CA ALA A 150 19.21 44.45 -27.17
C ALA A 150 18.45 43.44 -28.04
N GLU A 151 18.60 43.50 -29.37
CA GLU A 151 18.00 42.54 -30.30
C GLU A 151 18.55 41.12 -30.11
N ALA A 152 19.86 40.97 -29.86
CA ALA A 152 20.48 39.68 -29.57
C ALA A 152 19.95 39.06 -28.26
N GLN A 153 19.83 39.88 -27.19
CA GLN A 153 19.22 39.44 -25.94
C GLN A 153 17.74 39.07 -26.12
N ALA A 154 16.97 39.85 -26.89
CA ALA A 154 15.58 39.53 -27.18
C ALA A 154 15.43 38.20 -27.93
N LYS A 155 16.32 37.91 -28.88
CA LYS A 155 16.37 36.60 -29.57
C LYS A 155 16.68 35.47 -28.61
N GLN A 156 17.66 35.63 -27.73
CA GLN A 156 18.00 34.62 -26.72
C GLN A 156 16.85 34.37 -25.75
N ALA A 157 16.18 35.43 -25.28
CA ALA A 157 15.01 35.33 -24.41
C ALA A 157 13.85 34.56 -25.08
N ARG A 158 13.61 34.79 -26.38
CA ARG A 158 12.60 34.02 -27.15
C ARG A 158 12.92 32.54 -27.23
N LEU A 159 14.18 32.18 -27.48
CA LEU A 159 14.61 30.77 -27.54
C LEU A 159 14.45 30.07 -26.19
N ILE A 160 14.77 30.75 -25.08
CA ILE A 160 14.56 30.22 -23.72
C ILE A 160 13.07 30.01 -23.47
N ALA A 161 12.23 31.02 -23.78
CA ALA A 161 10.78 30.93 -23.62
C ALA A 161 10.16 29.79 -24.45
N GLU A 162 10.64 29.57 -25.68
CA GLU A 162 10.19 28.47 -26.53
C GLU A 162 10.59 27.10 -25.96
N ARG A 163 11.84 26.95 -25.49
CA ARG A 163 12.30 25.72 -24.83
C ARG A 163 11.47 25.42 -23.57
N ASP A 164 11.22 26.43 -22.75
CA ASP A 164 10.45 26.23 -21.52
C ASP A 164 8.97 25.94 -21.82
N ALA A 165 8.40 26.54 -22.88
CA ALA A 165 7.06 26.19 -23.35
C ALA A 165 6.96 24.75 -23.86
N THR A 166 7.97 24.23 -24.54
CA THR A 166 8.00 22.82 -24.98
C THR A 166 8.14 21.85 -23.81
N LEU A 167 9.00 22.15 -22.83
CA LEU A 167 9.10 21.38 -21.58
C LEU A 167 7.75 21.32 -20.85
N LYS A 168 7.09 22.47 -20.70
CA LYS A 168 5.77 22.54 -20.05
C LYS A 168 4.70 21.71 -20.75
N ARG A 169 4.69 21.69 -22.10
CA ARG A 169 3.77 20.83 -22.89
C ARG A 169 4.06 19.34 -22.69
N MET A 170 5.33 18.94 -22.57
CA MET A 170 5.69 17.55 -22.30
C MET A 170 5.28 17.13 -20.89
N GLU A 171 5.53 17.98 -19.89
CA GLU A 171 5.11 17.74 -18.50
C GLU A 171 3.59 17.64 -18.38
N GLU A 172 2.84 18.52 -19.06
CA GLU A 172 1.38 18.46 -19.08
C GLU A 172 0.87 17.15 -19.73
N ARG A 173 1.48 16.70 -20.83
CA ARG A 173 1.15 15.41 -21.45
C ARG A 173 1.43 14.25 -20.50
N GLN A 174 2.55 14.28 -19.79
CA GLN A 174 2.91 13.25 -18.81
C GLN A 174 1.91 13.23 -17.65
N ARG A 175 1.50 14.39 -17.14
CA ARG A 175 0.50 14.50 -16.08
C ARG A 175 -0.87 14.00 -16.55
N LYS A 176 -1.28 14.30 -17.79
CA LYS A 176 -2.53 13.75 -18.38
C LYS A 176 -2.47 12.23 -18.53
N ALA A 177 -1.34 11.69 -19.00
CA ALA A 177 -1.15 10.24 -19.13
C ALA A 177 -1.18 9.54 -17.77
N GLN A 178 -0.56 10.11 -16.74
CA GLN A 178 -0.64 9.59 -15.37
C GLN A 178 -2.05 9.65 -14.80
N ALA A 179 -2.77 10.76 -15.00
CA ALA A 179 -4.16 10.89 -14.56
C ALA A 179 -5.09 9.88 -15.26
N GLN A 180 -4.87 9.65 -16.56
CA GLN A 180 -5.61 8.64 -17.32
C GLN A 180 -5.29 7.22 -16.83
N SER A 181 -4.01 6.88 -16.63
CA SER A 181 -3.60 5.58 -16.08
C SER A 181 -4.22 5.32 -14.71
N TRP A 182 -4.24 6.34 -13.84
CA TRP A 182 -4.83 6.22 -12.51
C TRP A 182 -6.35 6.00 -12.58
N PHE A 183 -7.04 6.70 -13.49
CA PHE A 183 -8.47 6.52 -13.70
C PHE A 183 -8.82 5.13 -14.23
N GLU A 184 -8.05 4.61 -15.19
CA GLU A 184 -8.21 3.24 -15.73
C GLU A 184 -7.97 2.17 -14.67
N GLU A 185 -6.94 2.34 -13.82
CA GLU A 185 -6.66 1.44 -12.69
C GLU A 185 -7.78 1.48 -11.65
N SER A 186 -8.30 2.68 -11.33
CA SER A 186 -9.45 2.84 -10.44
C SER A 186 -10.70 2.13 -10.97
N GLN A 187 -10.98 2.24 -12.28
CA GLN A 187 -12.08 1.50 -12.90
C GLN A 187 -11.87 -0.02 -12.85
N ARG A 188 -10.64 -0.51 -13.06
CA ARG A 188 -10.32 -1.94 -12.95
C ARG A 188 -10.57 -2.46 -11.54
N LEU A 189 -10.13 -1.74 -10.52
CA LEU A 189 -10.36 -2.10 -9.11
C LEU A 189 -11.86 -2.09 -8.77
N ALA A 190 -12.61 -1.11 -9.27
CA ALA A 190 -14.06 -1.07 -9.08
C ALA A 190 -14.77 -2.25 -9.76
N ALA A 191 -14.36 -2.63 -10.97
CA ALA A 191 -14.91 -3.79 -11.67
C ALA A 191 -14.55 -5.12 -10.97
N GLU A 192 -13.34 -5.25 -10.44
CA GLU A 192 -12.92 -6.43 -9.66
C GLU A 192 -13.72 -6.54 -8.35
N ALA A 193 -13.91 -5.42 -7.65
CA ALA A 193 -14.75 -5.38 -6.45
C ALA A 193 -16.21 -5.76 -6.75
N ALA A 194 -16.76 -5.30 -7.88
CA ALA A 194 -18.11 -5.68 -8.32
C ALA A 194 -18.22 -7.19 -8.63
N ARG A 195 -17.22 -7.78 -9.30
CA ARG A 195 -17.17 -9.23 -9.56
C ARG A 195 -17.10 -10.03 -8.27
N LYS A 196 -16.31 -9.57 -7.29
CA LYS A 196 -16.20 -10.22 -5.98
C LYS A 196 -17.54 -10.17 -5.23
N GLN A 197 -18.24 -9.03 -5.25
CA GLN A 197 -19.57 -8.93 -4.67
C GLN A 197 -20.58 -9.86 -5.36
N GLU A 198 -20.55 -9.96 -6.69
CA GLU A 198 -21.42 -10.89 -7.43
C GLU A 198 -21.13 -12.35 -7.06
N GLU A 199 -19.86 -12.74 -6.92
CA GLU A 199 -19.47 -14.09 -6.52
C GLU A 199 -19.90 -14.42 -5.08
N GLU A 200 -19.73 -13.47 -4.15
CA GLU A 200 -20.22 -13.60 -2.77
C GLU A 200 -21.75 -13.73 -2.73
N GLN A 201 -22.47 -12.96 -3.54
CA GLN A 201 -23.93 -13.06 -3.66
C GLN A 201 -24.36 -14.40 -4.25
N ARG A 202 -23.69 -14.89 -5.30
CA ARG A 202 -23.95 -16.22 -5.88
C ARG A 202 -23.73 -17.32 -4.85
N LYS A 203 -22.66 -17.23 -4.05
CA LYS A 203 -22.38 -18.21 -2.99
C LYS A 203 -23.45 -18.19 -1.91
N TYR A 204 -23.89 -17.01 -1.49
CA TYR A 204 -24.99 -16.85 -0.54
C TYR A 204 -26.29 -17.48 -1.07
N ASP A 205 -26.64 -17.22 -2.33
CA ASP A 205 -27.83 -17.80 -2.97
C ASP A 205 -27.72 -19.32 -3.12
N GLU A 206 -26.54 -19.85 -3.42
CA GLU A 206 -26.31 -21.30 -3.49
C GLU A 206 -26.47 -21.96 -2.12
N ASP A 207 -25.91 -21.38 -1.07
CA ASP A 207 -26.06 -21.89 0.30
C ASP A 207 -27.51 -21.81 0.78
N ARG A 208 -28.23 -20.74 0.41
CA ARG A 208 -29.68 -20.64 0.63
C ARG A 208 -30.44 -21.75 -0.08
N ARG A 209 -30.15 -22.03 -1.36
CA ARG A 209 -30.77 -23.15 -2.10
C ARG A 209 -30.48 -24.50 -1.44
N ARG A 210 -29.25 -24.73 -0.99
CA ARG A 210 -28.88 -25.96 -0.26
C ARG A 210 -29.66 -26.10 1.06
N ALA A 211 -29.90 -25.00 1.77
CA ALA A 211 -30.70 -25.00 2.98
C ALA A 211 -32.18 -25.34 2.69
N ASP A 212 -32.77 -24.74 1.66
CA ASP A 212 -34.14 -25.00 1.23
C ASP A 212 -34.32 -26.45 0.77
N ASP A 213 -33.38 -27.00 -0.02
CA ASP A 213 -33.39 -28.40 -0.45
C ASP A 213 -33.31 -29.35 0.74
N LYS A 214 -32.49 -29.02 1.75
CA LYS A 214 -32.37 -29.81 2.97
C LYS A 214 -33.67 -29.78 3.76
N LEU A 215 -34.33 -28.63 3.87
CA LEU A 215 -35.63 -28.50 4.53
C LEU A 215 -36.70 -29.31 3.78
N ARG A 216 -36.71 -29.28 2.45
CA ARG A 216 -37.62 -30.06 1.61
C ARG A 216 -37.43 -31.57 1.80
N ARG A 217 -36.17 -32.05 1.85
CA ARG A 217 -35.86 -33.45 2.13
C ARG A 217 -36.31 -33.87 3.53
N ALA A 218 -36.10 -33.02 4.54
CA ALA A 218 -36.57 -33.29 5.90
C ALA A 218 -38.10 -33.41 5.96
N ALA A 219 -38.83 -32.52 5.28
CA ALA A 219 -40.28 -32.56 5.19
C ALA A 219 -40.78 -33.84 4.48
N GLN A 220 -40.12 -34.29 3.42
CA GLN A 220 -40.44 -35.56 2.76
C GLN A 220 -40.26 -36.76 3.68
N VAL A 221 -39.14 -36.83 4.39
CA VAL A 221 -38.87 -37.90 5.37
C VAL A 221 -39.90 -37.89 6.50
N GLN A 222 -40.34 -36.71 6.95
CA GLN A 222 -41.38 -36.60 7.97
C GLN A 222 -42.74 -37.08 7.43
N ALA A 223 -43.13 -36.67 6.23
CA ALA A 223 -44.37 -37.11 5.59
C ALA A 223 -44.40 -38.64 5.37
N GLU A 224 -43.28 -39.24 4.99
CA GLU A 224 -43.14 -40.70 4.85
C GLU A 224 -43.30 -41.41 6.19
N LYS A 225 -42.65 -40.92 7.25
CA LYS A 225 -42.81 -41.44 8.61
C LYS A 225 -44.27 -41.34 9.10
N GLU A 226 -44.97 -40.27 8.77
CA GLU A 226 -46.40 -40.11 9.11
C GLU A 226 -47.27 -41.10 8.34
N ARG A 227 -47.02 -41.31 7.04
CA ARG A 227 -47.68 -42.35 6.24
C ARG A 227 -47.45 -43.74 6.80
N GLU A 228 -46.22 -44.07 7.19
CA GLU A 228 -45.88 -45.36 7.78
C GLU A 228 -46.58 -45.56 9.14
N LYS A 229 -46.60 -44.54 10.00
CA LYS A 229 -47.34 -44.57 11.28
C LYS A 229 -48.84 -44.79 11.06
N HIS A 230 -49.42 -44.13 10.06
CA HIS A 230 -50.82 -44.29 9.70
C HIS A 230 -51.11 -45.71 9.20
N ALA A 231 -50.26 -46.25 8.30
CA ALA A 231 -50.37 -47.62 7.80
C ALA A 231 -50.29 -48.66 8.94
N ARG A 232 -49.31 -48.54 9.85
CA ARG A 232 -49.18 -49.41 11.03
C ARG A 232 -50.40 -49.31 11.97
N SER A 233 -51.02 -48.13 12.07
CA SER A 233 -52.21 -47.93 12.90
C SER A 233 -53.45 -48.60 12.28
N GLN A 234 -53.59 -48.54 10.95
CA GLN A 234 -54.64 -49.28 10.24
C GLN A 234 -54.46 -50.79 10.37
N GLU A 235 -53.25 -51.31 10.20
CA GLU A 235 -52.93 -52.74 10.36
C GLU A 235 -53.30 -53.24 11.76
N ARG A 236 -52.93 -52.48 12.81
CA ARG A 236 -53.35 -52.79 14.20
C ARG A 236 -54.86 -52.75 14.40
N GLY A 237 -55.57 -51.87 13.69
CA GLY A 237 -57.03 -51.83 13.70
C GLY A 237 -57.64 -53.12 13.13
N HIS A 238 -57.13 -53.58 11.99
CA HIS A 238 -57.55 -54.84 11.36
C HIS A 238 -57.23 -56.07 12.22
N GLU A 239 -56.06 -56.12 12.86
CA GLU A 239 -55.66 -57.21 13.75
C GLU A 239 -56.57 -57.31 14.99
N ARG A 240 -56.95 -56.17 15.57
CA ARG A 240 -57.91 -56.11 16.70
C ARG A 240 -59.31 -56.57 16.29
N GLY A 241 -59.77 -56.23 15.08
CA GLY A 241 -61.04 -56.72 14.54
C GLY A 241 -61.06 -58.24 14.33
N ARG A 242 -59.94 -58.85 13.92
CA ARG A 242 -59.81 -60.32 13.80
C ARG A 242 -59.71 -61.04 15.14
N SER A 243 -59.14 -60.39 16.15
CA SER A 243 -58.94 -61.00 17.48
C SER A 243 -60.23 -61.04 18.32
N GLN A 244 -61.29 -60.35 17.91
CA GLN A 244 -62.53 -60.23 18.68
C GLN A 244 -63.55 -61.36 18.42
N THR A 245 -63.30 -62.29 17.49
CA THR A 245 -64.27 -63.35 17.13
C THR A 245 -63.93 -64.77 17.63
N HIS A 246 -62.84 -65.01 18.38
CA HIS A 246 -62.58 -66.33 18.97
C HIS A 246 -61.80 -66.27 20.30
N ASN A 247 -62.52 -66.20 21.42
CA ASN A 247 -62.27 -67.02 22.63
C ASN A 247 -63.17 -66.59 23.81
N PRO A 248 -64.32 -67.24 24.04
CA PRO A 248 -65.04 -67.15 25.30
C PRO A 248 -64.49 -68.21 26.29
N ALA A 249 -63.21 -68.15 26.68
CA ALA A 249 -62.66 -69.10 27.66
C ALA A 249 -61.34 -68.63 28.30
N ALA A 250 -61.29 -67.45 28.94
CA ALA A 250 -60.12 -67.09 29.77
C ALA A 250 -60.47 -66.02 30.82
N ALA A 251 -61.47 -66.31 31.65
CA ALA A 251 -61.74 -65.57 32.89
C ALA A 251 -61.10 -66.31 34.08
N ALA A 252 -59.78 -66.22 34.25
CA ALA A 252 -59.07 -66.50 35.50
C ALA A 252 -57.56 -66.23 35.34
N GLY A 253 -57.06 -65.09 35.81
CA GLY A 253 -55.61 -64.82 35.77
C GLY A 253 -55.19 -63.39 36.13
N ASP A 254 -55.89 -62.78 37.08
CA ASP A 254 -55.95 -61.34 37.35
C ASP A 254 -54.78 -60.73 38.17
N LYS A 255 -53.51 -61.13 37.96
CA LYS A 255 -52.38 -60.49 38.69
C LYS A 255 -51.09 -60.26 37.90
N LYS A 256 -50.94 -60.78 36.69
CA LYS A 256 -49.68 -60.64 35.91
C LYS A 256 -49.64 -59.43 34.96
N TRP A 257 -50.79 -58.88 34.59
CA TRP A 257 -50.88 -57.79 33.60
C TRP A 257 -50.35 -56.44 34.12
N TYR A 258 -50.47 -56.19 35.43
CA TYR A 258 -50.04 -54.93 36.05
C TYR A 258 -48.51 -54.75 36.10
N ASN A 259 -47.74 -55.85 36.13
CA ASN A 259 -46.26 -55.78 36.10
C ASN A 259 -45.70 -55.55 34.69
N PHE A 260 -46.38 -56.04 33.64
CA PHE A 260 -45.92 -55.89 32.25
C PHE A 260 -46.09 -54.46 31.71
N PHE A 261 -47.15 -53.75 32.12
CA PHE A 261 -47.33 -52.32 31.76
C PHE A 261 -46.40 -51.37 32.53
N ARG A 262 -46.01 -51.74 33.76
CA ARG A 262 -45.05 -50.95 34.55
C ARG A 262 -43.63 -51.03 33.98
N ASP A 263 -43.25 -52.16 33.38
CA ASP A 263 -41.92 -52.34 32.79
C ASP A 263 -41.80 -51.70 31.39
N LYS A 264 -42.86 -51.78 30.55
CA LYS A 264 -42.91 -51.08 29.25
C LYS A 264 -42.88 -49.56 29.36
N SER A 265 -43.40 -48.99 30.45
CA SER A 265 -43.37 -47.53 30.69
C SER A 265 -41.97 -47.01 31.04
N ARG A 266 -41.08 -47.87 31.55
CA ARG A 266 -39.68 -47.54 31.82
C ARG A 266 -38.82 -47.55 30.55
N ASP A 267 -39.14 -48.43 29.61
CA ASP A 267 -38.39 -48.57 28.35
C ASP A 267 -38.83 -47.56 27.26
N GLY A 268 -40.08 -47.06 27.31
CA GLY A 268 -40.56 -45.97 26.46
C GLY A 268 -39.81 -44.65 26.67
N ARG A 269 -39.56 -44.26 27.93
CA ARG A 269 -38.78 -43.04 28.26
C ARG A 269 -37.34 -43.09 27.76
N ARG A 270 -36.70 -44.27 27.74
CA ARG A 270 -35.33 -44.43 27.24
C ARG A 270 -35.22 -44.28 25.72
N LYS A 271 -36.32 -44.48 24.98
CA LYS A 271 -36.32 -44.42 23.51
C LYS A 271 -36.49 -42.98 23.00
N ASP A 272 -37.23 -42.15 23.72
CA ASP A 272 -37.40 -40.73 23.39
C ASP A 272 -36.13 -39.91 23.70
N GLU A 273 -35.40 -40.24 24.78
CA GLU A 273 -34.10 -39.61 25.10
C GLU A 273 -33.02 -39.91 24.05
N ARG A 274 -32.99 -41.12 23.46
CA ARG A 274 -32.04 -41.48 22.39
C ARG A 274 -32.39 -40.87 21.03
N GLY A 275 -33.66 -40.54 20.78
CA GLY A 275 -34.10 -39.86 19.56
C GLY A 275 -33.64 -38.41 19.53
N SER A 276 -33.83 -37.69 20.65
CA SER A 276 -33.45 -36.28 20.80
C SER A 276 -31.93 -36.07 20.67
N ASP A 277 -31.12 -36.99 21.20
CA ASP A 277 -29.65 -36.88 21.15
C ASP A 277 -29.09 -37.09 19.72
N ARG A 278 -29.78 -37.91 18.89
CA ARG A 278 -29.34 -38.16 17.51
C ARG A 278 -29.60 -36.98 16.57
N GLU A 279 -30.66 -36.21 16.81
CA GLU A 279 -30.95 -34.98 16.05
C GLU A 279 -30.14 -33.77 16.53
N GLN A 280 -29.81 -33.69 17.83
CA GLN A 280 -28.97 -32.62 18.37
C GLN A 280 -27.46 -32.82 18.12
N ARG A 281 -27.00 -34.05 17.87
CA ARG A 281 -25.59 -34.34 17.59
C ARG A 281 -24.97 -33.49 16.47
N PRO A 282 -25.57 -33.34 15.26
CA PRO A 282 -24.99 -32.50 14.21
C PRO A 282 -24.99 -31.00 14.55
N GLU A 283 -25.97 -30.52 15.31
CA GLU A 283 -26.02 -29.12 15.76
C GLU A 283 -24.95 -28.84 16.81
N ARG A 284 -24.77 -29.77 17.77
CA ARG A 284 -23.69 -29.73 18.75
C ARG A 284 -22.30 -29.83 18.11
N GLU A 285 -22.15 -30.62 17.04
CA GLU A 285 -20.90 -30.66 16.26
C GLU A 285 -20.64 -29.36 15.50
N ARG A 286 -21.67 -28.74 14.89
CA ARG A 286 -21.54 -27.40 14.26
C ARG A 286 -21.14 -26.33 15.26
N ALA A 287 -21.83 -26.26 16.41
CA ALA A 287 -21.50 -25.31 17.47
C ALA A 287 -20.06 -25.51 18.00
N LYS A 288 -19.61 -26.76 18.15
CA LYS A 288 -18.23 -27.09 18.52
C LYS A 288 -17.21 -26.73 17.43
N SER A 289 -17.54 -26.89 16.15
CA SER A 289 -16.64 -26.50 15.06
C SER A 289 -16.54 -24.98 14.93
N GLU A 290 -17.65 -24.27 15.11
CA GLU A 290 -17.69 -22.81 15.05
C GLU A 290 -16.96 -22.19 16.24
N GLY A 291 -17.13 -22.75 17.45
CA GLY A 291 -16.35 -22.34 18.63
C GLY A 291 -14.85 -22.49 18.41
N ARG A 292 -14.40 -23.63 17.86
CA ARG A 292 -12.98 -23.85 17.51
C ARG A 292 -12.48 -22.91 16.42
N ALA A 293 -13.31 -22.57 15.43
CA ALA A 293 -12.95 -21.62 14.39
C ALA A 293 -12.77 -20.20 14.95
N ARG A 294 -13.70 -19.75 15.81
CA ARG A 294 -13.59 -18.45 16.49
C ARG A 294 -12.37 -18.38 17.40
N GLU A 295 -12.13 -19.43 18.19
CA GLU A 295 -10.97 -19.53 19.08
C GLU A 295 -9.65 -19.52 18.28
N ALA A 296 -9.59 -20.21 17.14
CA ALA A 296 -8.40 -20.20 16.29
C ALA A 296 -8.12 -18.83 15.65
N VAL A 297 -9.16 -18.08 15.28
CA VAL A 297 -9.02 -16.70 14.77
C VAL A 297 -8.54 -15.77 15.90
N GLU A 298 -9.17 -15.84 17.07
CA GLU A 298 -8.78 -15.03 18.22
C GLU A 298 -7.37 -15.36 18.72
N ALA A 299 -6.96 -16.63 18.71
CA ALA A 299 -5.61 -17.05 19.06
C ALA A 299 -4.57 -16.46 18.10
N ARG A 300 -4.86 -16.40 16.79
CA ARG A 300 -3.97 -15.74 15.81
C ARG A 300 -3.88 -14.24 16.07
N GLU A 301 -5.01 -13.59 16.34
CA GLU A 301 -5.03 -12.15 16.64
C GLU A 301 -4.23 -11.83 17.92
N ARG A 302 -4.34 -12.65 18.97
CA ARG A 302 -3.55 -12.49 20.20
C ARG A 302 -2.05 -12.62 19.94
N VAL A 303 -1.64 -13.61 19.15
CA VAL A 303 -0.22 -13.81 18.81
C VAL A 303 0.32 -12.60 18.02
N ASP A 304 -0.43 -12.07 17.06
CA ASP A 304 -0.01 -10.88 16.30
C ASP A 304 0.04 -9.62 17.18
N LYS A 305 -0.91 -9.47 18.10
CA LYS A 305 -0.94 -8.37 19.08
C LYS A 305 0.19 -8.45 20.10
N ASP A 306 0.52 -9.65 20.57
CA ASP A 306 1.65 -9.85 21.48
C ASP A 306 2.99 -9.69 20.76
N ARG A 307 3.08 -10.09 19.48
CA ARG A 307 4.27 -9.87 18.66
C ARG A 307 4.55 -8.38 18.44
N THR A 308 3.51 -7.60 18.14
CA THR A 308 3.63 -6.14 18.01
C THR A 308 3.94 -5.46 19.34
N ARG A 309 3.36 -5.94 20.45
CA ARG A 309 3.65 -5.41 21.79
C ARG A 309 5.07 -5.73 22.24
N ASN A 310 5.57 -6.93 21.96
CA ASN A 310 6.92 -7.36 22.34
C ASN A 310 8.01 -6.74 21.45
N ALA A 311 7.71 -6.46 20.17
CA ALA A 311 8.61 -5.72 19.29
C ALA A 311 8.91 -4.30 19.80
N ASN A 312 7.98 -3.71 20.55
CA ASN A 312 8.16 -2.41 21.21
C ASN A 312 8.72 -2.53 22.64
N SER A 313 9.15 -3.71 23.08
CA SER A 313 9.80 -3.87 24.38
C SER A 313 11.11 -3.07 24.42
N PRO A 314 11.48 -2.47 25.56
CA PRO A 314 12.66 -1.61 25.68
C PRO A 314 13.96 -2.32 25.29
N SER A 315 14.05 -3.63 25.59
CA SER A 315 15.18 -4.47 25.20
C SER A 315 15.25 -4.67 23.68
N SER A 316 14.11 -4.93 23.03
CA SER A 316 14.06 -5.10 21.58
C SER A 316 14.44 -3.81 20.85
N VAL A 317 13.97 -2.65 21.32
CA VAL A 317 14.31 -1.37 20.69
C VAL A 317 15.81 -1.05 20.84
N ALA A 318 16.39 -1.30 22.02
CA ALA A 318 17.82 -1.09 22.25
C ALA A 318 18.70 -2.00 21.36
N SER A 319 18.32 -3.28 21.22
CA SER A 319 19.01 -4.22 20.34
C SER A 319 18.87 -3.86 18.85
N ALA A 320 17.67 -3.45 18.43
CA ALA A 320 17.42 -2.98 17.07
C ALA A 320 18.25 -1.72 16.75
N TRP A 321 18.35 -0.78 17.70
CA TRP A 321 19.18 0.42 17.55
C TRP A 321 20.66 0.08 17.41
N ALA A 322 21.21 -0.81 18.25
CA ALA A 322 22.61 -1.21 18.15
C ALA A 322 22.93 -1.86 16.80
N THR A 323 22.00 -2.64 16.26
CA THR A 323 22.12 -3.27 14.94
C THR A 323 22.07 -2.21 13.83
N TYR A 324 21.12 -1.28 13.92
CA TYR A 324 20.99 -0.16 12.99
C TYR A 324 22.23 0.74 12.97
N ASP A 325 22.76 1.12 14.14
CA ASP A 325 23.91 2.01 14.25
C ASP A 325 25.15 1.37 13.64
N LYS A 326 25.41 0.09 13.98
CA LYS A 326 26.48 -0.71 13.38
C LYS A 326 26.31 -0.86 11.86
N ALA A 327 25.12 -1.15 11.38
CA ALA A 327 24.88 -1.30 9.95
C ALA A 327 25.01 0.04 9.20
N CYS A 328 24.63 1.16 9.83
CA CYS A 328 24.81 2.49 9.26
C CYS A 328 26.28 2.89 9.18
N THR A 329 27.08 2.61 10.21
CA THR A 329 28.53 2.87 10.16
C THR A 329 29.20 2.00 9.11
N GLU A 330 28.89 0.70 9.08
CA GLU A 330 29.36 -0.20 8.03
C GLU A 330 28.97 0.29 6.63
N LEU A 331 27.74 0.75 6.43
CA LEU A 331 27.27 1.28 5.14
C LEU A 331 28.00 2.56 4.71
N MET A 332 28.34 3.44 5.65
CA MET A 332 28.93 4.76 5.37
C MET A 332 30.45 4.75 5.29
N ASP A 333 31.09 3.78 5.96
CA ASP A 333 32.54 3.62 6.05
C ASP A 333 33.08 2.55 5.09
N SER A 334 32.31 1.48 4.86
CA SER A 334 32.81 0.35 4.08
C SER A 334 32.70 0.64 2.59
N LYS A 335 33.82 0.47 1.87
CA LYS A 335 33.76 0.02 0.47
C LYS A 335 33.11 -1.37 0.53
N PRO A 336 31.93 -1.58 -0.08
CA PRO A 336 31.28 -2.88 -0.02
C PRO A 336 32.24 -3.92 -0.57
N SER A 337 32.29 -5.07 0.11
CA SER A 337 33.11 -6.20 -0.29
C SER A 337 32.93 -6.42 -1.80
N LYS A 338 34.03 -6.34 -2.55
CA LYS A 338 34.04 -6.39 -4.01
C LYS A 338 33.13 -7.53 -4.49
N GLY A 339 31.99 -7.17 -5.09
CA GLY A 339 31.07 -8.11 -5.72
C GLY A 339 29.69 -8.25 -5.10
N LYS A 340 29.41 -7.72 -3.89
CA LYS A 340 28.02 -7.71 -3.36
C LYS A 340 27.33 -6.40 -3.73
N ASN A 341 26.37 -6.46 -4.65
CA ASN A 341 25.46 -5.35 -4.93
C ASN A 341 24.43 -5.24 -3.81
N LEU A 342 24.28 -4.05 -3.23
CA LEU A 342 23.27 -3.79 -2.20
C LEU A 342 21.88 -3.71 -2.83
N THR A 343 20.89 -4.30 -2.19
CA THR A 343 19.49 -4.14 -2.57
C THR A 343 18.79 -3.18 -1.61
N PHE A 344 17.52 -2.83 -1.90
CA PHE A 344 16.70 -2.04 -0.99
C PHE A 344 16.60 -2.67 0.41
N TYR A 345 16.62 -4.00 0.49
CA TYR A 345 16.47 -4.76 1.72
C TYR A 345 17.77 -4.91 2.52
N ASP A 346 18.93 -4.61 1.94
CA ASP A 346 20.20 -4.62 2.67
C ASP A 346 20.46 -3.29 3.39
N ILE A 347 19.67 -2.25 3.11
CA ILE A 347 19.84 -0.92 3.70
C ILE A 347 19.17 -0.89 5.09
N PRO A 348 19.87 -0.46 6.15
CA PRO A 348 19.34 -0.41 7.50
C PRO A 348 18.45 0.82 7.68
N TRP A 349 17.21 0.76 7.20
CA TRP A 349 16.26 1.87 7.34
C TRP A 349 15.94 2.19 8.81
N PRO A 350 15.67 3.46 9.18
CA PRO A 350 15.43 3.87 10.56
C PRO A 350 14.01 3.50 11.03
N VAL A 351 13.66 2.22 11.02
CA VAL A 351 12.39 1.67 11.47
C VAL A 351 12.63 0.48 12.42
N LEU A 352 11.63 0.11 13.22
CA LEU A 352 11.70 -1.09 14.07
C LEU A 352 11.63 -2.35 13.21
N GLY A 353 12.80 -2.92 12.88
CA GLY A 353 12.94 -4.10 12.02
C GLY A 353 13.45 -3.76 10.62
N GLN A 354 13.34 -4.72 9.70
CA GLN A 354 13.74 -4.51 8.30
C GLN A 354 12.55 -3.97 7.49
N ALA A 355 12.71 -2.83 6.82
CA ALA A 355 11.69 -2.35 5.89
C ALA A 355 11.67 -3.23 4.63
N ASN A 356 10.48 -3.73 4.28
CA ASN A 356 10.27 -4.53 3.08
C ASN A 356 9.64 -3.69 1.96
N SER A 357 9.07 -2.52 2.28
CA SER A 357 8.44 -1.65 1.30
C SER A 357 8.56 -0.18 1.68
N PHE A 358 8.33 0.69 0.70
CA PHE A 358 8.16 2.13 0.91
C PHE A 358 7.06 2.47 1.92
N HIS A 359 6.02 1.65 1.98
CA HIS A 359 4.91 1.85 2.91
C HIS A 359 5.32 1.70 4.37
N ASP A 360 6.46 1.05 4.66
CA ASP A 360 6.98 0.92 6.02
C ASP A 360 7.67 2.20 6.50
N LEU A 361 8.14 3.05 5.58
CA LEU A 361 8.86 4.30 5.83
C LEU A 361 7.90 5.46 6.15
N THR A 362 6.99 5.24 7.09
CA THR A 362 6.03 6.25 7.55
C THR A 362 6.65 7.18 8.59
N ASN A 363 6.07 8.38 8.74
CA ASN A 363 6.46 9.32 9.79
C ASN A 363 6.36 8.67 11.17
N THR A 364 5.27 7.94 11.44
CA THR A 364 5.04 7.24 12.71
C THR A 364 6.12 6.21 13.03
N ASN A 365 6.49 5.36 12.05
CA ASN A 365 7.48 4.29 12.28
C ASN A 365 8.88 4.86 12.50
N ILE A 366 9.27 5.87 11.71
CA ILE A 366 10.57 6.53 11.83
C ILE A 366 10.66 7.33 13.13
N ALA A 367 9.62 8.06 13.51
CA ALA A 367 9.55 8.79 14.77
C ALA A 367 9.60 7.84 15.96
N ALA A 368 8.81 6.76 15.95
CA ALA A 368 8.80 5.75 17.01
C ALA A 368 10.19 5.11 17.19
N PHE A 369 10.92 4.89 16.09
CA PHE A 369 12.28 4.37 16.15
C PHE A 369 13.27 5.43 16.63
N LEU A 370 13.48 6.55 15.92
CA LEU A 370 14.52 7.55 16.21
C LEU A 370 14.32 8.32 17.53
N LEU A 371 13.06 8.53 17.94
CA LEU A 371 12.72 9.29 19.15
C LEU A 371 12.51 8.40 20.38
N SER A 372 12.63 7.08 20.25
CA SER A 372 12.45 6.17 21.38
C SER A 372 13.38 6.53 22.56
N PRO A 373 12.88 6.56 23.80
CA PRO A 373 13.70 6.80 24.99
C PRO A 373 14.59 5.59 25.35
N HIS A 374 14.41 4.45 24.66
CA HIS A 374 15.07 3.20 24.99
C HIS A 374 16.46 3.03 24.37
N HIS A 375 16.88 3.93 23.48
CA HIS A 375 18.25 3.98 22.94
C HIS A 375 18.90 5.34 23.17
N SER A 376 20.24 5.37 23.12
CA SER A 376 21.09 6.56 23.28
C SER A 376 20.56 7.55 24.34
N ARG A 377 20.47 7.08 25.59
CA ARG A 377 19.94 7.84 26.73
C ARG A 377 20.78 9.09 27.06
N ASP A 378 22.03 9.09 26.60
CA ASP A 378 23.00 10.16 26.69
C ASP A 378 22.74 11.32 25.70
N LYS A 379 21.93 11.10 24.66
CA LYS A 379 21.69 12.08 23.60
C LYS A 379 20.27 12.62 23.67
N SER A 380 20.14 13.94 23.53
CA SER A 380 18.81 14.57 23.40
C SER A 380 18.12 14.11 22.11
N PRO A 381 16.77 14.05 22.07
CA PRO A 381 16.04 13.66 20.86
C PRO A 381 16.44 14.48 19.63
N ARG A 382 16.64 15.79 19.79
CA ARG A 382 17.11 16.69 18.74
C ARG A 382 18.52 16.36 18.25
N ALA A 383 19.43 15.95 19.13
CA ALA A 383 20.77 15.50 18.74
C ALA A 383 20.72 14.19 17.93
N ARG A 384 19.83 13.26 18.29
CA ARG A 384 19.63 12.01 17.55
C ARG A 384 19.09 12.26 16.14
N LEU A 385 18.11 13.17 15.99
CA LEU A 385 17.60 13.56 14.68
C LEU A 385 18.66 14.24 13.81
N ARG A 386 19.49 15.12 14.37
CA ARG A 386 20.61 15.74 13.63
C ARG A 386 21.61 14.69 13.13
N ALA A 387 21.94 13.69 13.95
CA ALA A 387 22.79 12.58 13.51
C ALA A 387 22.14 11.80 12.36
N ALA A 388 20.83 11.55 12.42
CA ALA A 388 20.09 10.89 11.34
C ALA A 388 20.13 11.70 10.03
N ILE A 389 19.98 13.04 10.06
CA ILE A 389 20.12 13.86 8.84
C ILE A 389 21.49 13.71 8.19
N LEU A 390 22.57 13.63 8.98
CA LEU A 390 23.92 13.49 8.44
C LEU A 390 24.11 12.16 7.70
N ILE A 391 23.44 11.10 8.15
CA ILE A 391 23.46 9.77 7.52
C ILE A 391 22.57 9.77 6.27
N TRP A 392 21.33 10.25 6.40
CA TRP A 392 20.28 10.14 5.38
C TRP A 392 20.20 11.34 4.43
N HIS A 393 21.23 12.19 4.36
CA HIS A 393 21.25 13.30 3.41
C HIS A 393 21.31 12.76 1.97
N PRO A 394 20.38 13.16 1.08
CA PRO A 394 20.23 12.52 -0.23
C PRO A 394 21.51 12.62 -1.08
N ASP A 395 22.18 13.77 -1.07
CA ASP A 395 23.43 13.97 -1.83
C ASP A 395 24.58 13.08 -1.31
N LYS A 396 24.81 13.04 0.01
CA LYS A 396 25.89 12.23 0.59
C LYS A 396 25.64 10.74 0.41
N PHE A 397 24.38 10.32 0.58
CA PHE A 397 23.97 8.94 0.37
C PHE A 397 24.11 8.54 -1.10
N ALA A 398 23.71 9.41 -2.03
CA ALA A 398 23.86 9.19 -3.47
C ALA A 398 25.33 9.06 -3.89
N GLN A 399 26.23 9.84 -3.29
CA GLN A 399 27.66 9.77 -3.60
C GLN A 399 28.33 8.52 -3.01
N LYS A 400 28.01 8.15 -1.77
CA LYS A 400 28.69 7.07 -1.04
C LYS A 400 28.10 5.69 -1.29
N VAL A 401 26.78 5.56 -1.25
CA VAL A 401 26.09 4.26 -1.17
C VAL A 401 25.52 3.83 -2.51
N LEU A 402 24.91 4.77 -3.25
CA LEU A 402 24.20 4.46 -4.51
C LEU A 402 25.06 3.78 -5.60
N PRO A 403 26.37 4.07 -5.77
CA PRO A 403 27.21 3.33 -6.72
C PRO A 403 27.26 1.83 -6.47
N HIS A 404 27.03 1.43 -5.21
CA HIS A 404 27.08 0.05 -4.76
C HIS A 404 25.71 -0.65 -4.72
N VAL A 405 24.63 0.11 -4.91
CA VAL A 405 23.27 -0.42 -5.01
C VAL A 405 23.05 -1.01 -6.40
N ALA A 406 22.43 -2.19 -6.44
CA ALA A 406 21.99 -2.84 -7.67
C ALA A 406 21.17 -1.87 -8.53
N GLU A 407 21.45 -1.80 -9.83
CA GLU A 407 20.89 -0.78 -10.72
C GLU A 407 19.35 -0.80 -10.76
N SER A 408 18.74 -1.98 -10.66
CA SER A 408 17.28 -2.17 -10.54
C SER A 408 16.66 -1.54 -9.30
N HIS A 409 17.42 -1.41 -8.20
CA HIS A 409 16.94 -0.87 -6.93
C HIS A 409 17.34 0.59 -6.70
N ARG A 410 18.27 1.16 -7.49
CA ARG A 410 18.72 2.56 -7.35
C ARG A 410 17.57 3.59 -7.30
N PRO A 411 16.58 3.59 -8.21
CA PRO A 411 15.50 4.58 -8.15
C PRO A 411 14.66 4.42 -6.88
N ALA A 412 14.44 3.17 -6.44
CA ALA A 412 13.69 2.88 -5.23
C ALA A 412 14.43 3.39 -3.98
N VAL A 413 15.73 3.06 -3.86
CA VAL A 413 16.56 3.50 -2.74
C VAL A 413 16.65 5.02 -2.68
N LEU A 414 16.88 5.69 -3.81
CA LEU A 414 16.96 7.16 -3.85
C LEU A 414 15.64 7.82 -3.42
N ALA A 415 14.51 7.31 -3.89
CA ALA A 415 13.20 7.82 -3.47
C ALA A 415 12.97 7.60 -1.96
N ALA A 416 13.37 6.45 -1.41
CA ALA A 416 13.23 6.15 0.01
C ALA A 416 14.11 7.04 0.89
N VAL A 417 15.36 7.28 0.48
CA VAL A 417 16.25 8.23 1.16
C VAL A 417 15.64 9.63 1.19
N ASN A 418 15.06 10.10 0.09
CA ASN A 418 14.37 11.39 0.05
C ASN A 418 13.19 11.46 1.03
N VAL A 419 12.39 10.38 1.12
CA VAL A 419 11.28 10.28 2.08
C VAL A 419 11.79 10.34 3.52
N VAL A 420 12.81 9.55 3.86
CA VAL A 420 13.43 9.54 5.19
C VAL A 420 14.00 10.92 5.54
N ALA A 421 14.79 11.52 4.65
CA ALA A 421 15.38 12.84 4.85
C ALA A 421 14.32 13.92 5.13
N ARG A 422 13.23 13.89 4.36
CA ARG A 422 12.09 14.79 4.55
C ARG A 422 11.44 14.58 5.92
N ILE A 423 11.09 13.34 6.27
CA ILE A 423 10.45 13.02 7.55
C ILE A 423 11.33 13.45 8.73
N VAL A 424 12.64 13.15 8.69
CA VAL A 424 13.56 13.55 9.76
C VAL A 424 13.66 15.08 9.87
N THR A 425 13.63 15.80 8.76
CA THR A 425 13.64 17.29 8.76
C THR A 425 12.35 17.86 9.33
N GLU A 426 11.19 17.27 9.00
CA GLU A 426 9.90 17.61 9.60
C GLU A 426 9.91 17.37 11.12
N LEU A 427 10.47 16.24 11.58
CA LEU A 427 10.59 15.91 13.01
C LEU A 427 11.53 16.87 13.78
N ILE A 428 12.56 17.42 13.14
CA ILE A 428 13.42 18.45 13.73
C ILE A 428 12.73 19.81 13.81
N SER A 429 11.85 20.08 12.86
CA SER A 429 11.10 21.34 12.84
C SER A 429 9.94 21.34 13.85
N ALA A 430 9.40 20.15 14.15
CA ALA A 430 8.32 19.96 15.13
C ALA A 430 8.77 19.87 16.60
N ASN A 431 10.06 19.61 16.86
CA ASN A 431 10.66 19.54 18.21
C ASN A 431 11.63 20.69 18.47
#